data_AF-A0A839A457-F1
#
_entry.id   AF-A0A839A457-F1
#
_cell.length_a   1.000
_cell.length_b   1.000
_cell.length_c   1.000
_cell.angle_alpha   90.00
_cell.angle_beta   90.00
_cell.angle_gamma   90.00
#
_symmetry.space_group_name_H-M   'P 1'
#
loop_
_entity.id
_entity.type
_entity.pdbx_description
1 polymer ?
#
loop_
_entity_poly.entity_id
_entity_poly.type
_entity_poly.pdbx_seq_one_letter_code
_entity_poly.pdbx_strand_id
1 'polypeptide(L)'
;MSLIDRVVDKYNMERAIEKVRKNKRAPGVDGMTVDELEEHMQTYGSAIVRKLKDSTYQPQPVKRVEIPKANGGVRRLGIPTVRDRVVQQAILQVIDPIIDPHFSEYSYGFRKGRNAHQAIEHVIGYYEEGYRVVVDCDLKNYFDTINHQILRNNLEYYIHDKVILRIIWNFLKSGLLWDRTPEFFPFPSILGQELFFIRLS
;
A
#
# COMPACT_ATOMS: atom_id res chain seq x y z
N MET A 1 -19.30 -15.45 2.15
CA MET A 1 -18.77 -14.55 1.11
C MET A 1 -17.27 -14.48 1.29
N SER A 2 -16.46 -14.75 0.25
CA SER A 2 -15.00 -14.72 0.37
C SER A 2 -14.49 -13.27 0.52
N LEU A 3 -13.23 -13.08 0.94
CA LEU A 3 -12.69 -11.71 0.98
C LEU A 3 -12.53 -11.17 -0.44
N ILE A 4 -12.16 -12.00 -1.41
CA ILE A 4 -12.08 -11.58 -2.81
C ILE A 4 -13.42 -11.10 -3.37
N ASP A 5 -14.55 -11.71 -2.96
CA ASP A 5 -15.89 -11.23 -3.34
C ASP A 5 -16.17 -9.83 -2.78
N ARG A 6 -15.70 -9.54 -1.56
CA ARG A 6 -15.79 -8.19 -0.97
C ARG A 6 -14.89 -7.19 -1.68
N VAL A 7 -13.72 -7.62 -2.17
CA VAL A 7 -12.78 -6.75 -2.90
C VAL A 7 -13.39 -6.31 -4.23
N VAL A 8 -13.97 -7.25 -4.98
CA VAL A 8 -14.53 -7.00 -6.31
C VAL A 8 -16.01 -6.58 -6.29
N ASP A 9 -16.59 -6.44 -5.09
CA ASP A 9 -17.92 -5.87 -4.92
C ASP A 9 -17.99 -4.49 -5.59
N LYS A 10 -19.10 -4.23 -6.29
CA LYS A 10 -19.29 -3.02 -7.09
C LYS A 10 -19.09 -1.76 -6.27
N TYR A 11 -19.70 -1.72 -5.08
CA TYR A 11 -19.63 -0.54 -4.20
C TYR A 11 -18.22 -0.35 -3.63
N ASN A 12 -17.52 -1.44 -3.28
CA ASN A 12 -16.12 -1.36 -2.87
C ASN A 12 -15.20 -0.82 -3.97
N MET A 13 -15.38 -1.29 -5.21
CA MET A 13 -14.61 -0.86 -6.37
C MET A 13 -14.88 0.61 -6.73
N GLU A 14 -16.13 1.06 -6.70
CA GLU A 14 -16.50 2.47 -6.92
C GLU A 14 -15.83 3.39 -5.89
N ARG A 15 -15.86 3.01 -4.61
CA ARG A 15 -15.15 3.75 -3.55
C ARG A 15 -13.64 3.79 -3.76
N ALA A 16 -13.05 2.69 -4.25
CA ALA A 16 -11.63 2.64 -4.56
C ALA A 16 -11.28 3.58 -5.72
N ILE A 17 -12.10 3.61 -6.77
CA ILE A 17 -11.97 4.54 -7.91
C ILE A 17 -12.04 5.99 -7.42
N GLU A 18 -13.04 6.33 -6.61
CA GLU A 18 -13.23 7.69 -6.09
C GLU A 18 -12.01 8.13 -5.25
N LYS A 19 -11.51 7.26 -4.37
CA LYS A 19 -10.34 7.54 -3.54
C LYS A 19 -9.07 7.73 -4.39
N VAL A 20 -8.88 6.92 -5.44
CA VAL A 20 -7.75 7.07 -6.37
C VAL A 20 -7.85 8.38 -7.17
N ARG A 21 -9.06 8.76 -7.63
CA ARG A 21 -9.29 10.03 -8.33
C ARG A 21 -8.98 11.24 -7.44
N LYS A 22 -9.42 11.22 -6.17
CA LYS A 22 -9.14 12.30 -5.20
C LYS A 22 -7.65 12.50 -4.95
N ASN A 23 -6.85 11.44 -4.97
CA ASN A 23 -5.41 11.51 -4.72
C ASN A 23 -4.59 12.14 -5.87
N LYS A 24 -5.16 12.29 -7.08
CA LYS A 24 -4.56 12.95 -8.27
C LYS A 24 -3.07 12.64 -8.50
N ARG A 25 -2.64 11.40 -8.25
CA ARG A 25 -1.23 10.99 -8.41
C ARG A 25 -0.88 10.84 -9.89
N ALA A 26 0.39 11.11 -10.21
CA ALA A 26 0.95 10.95 -11.55
C ALA A 26 0.64 9.59 -12.19
N PRO A 27 0.61 9.52 -13.54
CA PRO A 27 0.38 8.29 -14.28
C PRO A 27 1.52 7.27 -14.09
N GLY A 28 1.19 5.99 -14.27
CA GLY A 28 2.15 4.89 -14.20
C GLY A 28 2.96 4.72 -15.50
N VAL A 29 3.51 3.52 -15.70
CA VAL A 29 4.29 3.17 -16.90
C VAL A 29 3.46 3.18 -18.18
N ASP A 30 2.15 2.96 -18.06
CA ASP A 30 1.18 2.93 -19.14
C ASP A 30 0.71 4.33 -19.57
N GLY A 31 1.12 5.38 -18.86
CA GLY A 31 0.75 6.76 -19.18
C GLY A 31 -0.69 7.14 -18.82
N MET A 32 -1.55 6.16 -18.45
CA MET A 32 -2.95 6.39 -18.13
C MET A 32 -3.09 7.31 -16.91
N THR A 33 -3.90 8.34 -17.06
CA THR A 33 -4.22 9.35 -16.05
C THR A 33 -5.48 8.97 -15.25
N VAL A 34 -5.76 9.73 -14.19
CA VAL A 34 -6.97 9.49 -13.37
C VAL A 34 -8.26 9.87 -14.10
N ASP A 35 -8.17 10.72 -15.13
CA ASP A 35 -9.33 11.19 -15.89
C ASP A 35 -9.82 10.13 -16.89
N GLU A 36 -8.91 9.30 -17.40
CA GLU A 36 -9.20 8.17 -18.30
C GLU A 36 -9.71 6.92 -17.55
N LEU A 37 -9.67 6.94 -16.21
CA LEU A 37 -9.95 5.77 -15.37
C LEU A 37 -11.37 5.26 -15.54
N GLU A 38 -12.35 6.17 -15.68
CA GLU A 38 -13.77 5.80 -15.74
C GLU A 38 -14.08 5.01 -17.02
N GLU A 39 -13.64 5.51 -18.17
CA GLU A 39 -13.76 4.83 -19.46
C GLU A 39 -12.99 3.51 -19.48
N HIS A 40 -11.79 3.49 -18.89
CA HIS A 40 -11.01 2.27 -18.76
C HIS A 40 -11.74 1.20 -17.94
N MET A 41 -12.36 1.58 -16.83
CA MET A 41 -13.10 0.64 -15.97
C MET A 41 -14.42 0.19 -16.60
N GLN A 42 -15.08 1.03 -17.40
CA GLN A 42 -16.25 0.62 -18.18
C GLN A 42 -15.87 -0.44 -19.23
N THR A 43 -14.72 -0.27 -19.89
CA THR A 43 -14.27 -1.16 -20.96
C THR A 43 -13.65 -2.46 -20.43
N TYR A 44 -12.80 -2.37 -19.41
CA TYR A 44 -11.96 -3.49 -18.94
C TYR A 44 -12.30 -3.98 -17.53
N GLY A 45 -13.22 -3.33 -16.82
CA GLY A 45 -13.54 -3.64 -15.41
C GLY A 45 -13.99 -5.08 -15.18
N SER A 46 -14.86 -5.61 -16.04
CA SER A 46 -15.33 -7.01 -15.95
C SER A 46 -14.17 -8.01 -16.10
N ALA A 47 -13.25 -7.74 -17.02
CA ALA A 47 -12.06 -8.56 -17.23
C ALA A 47 -11.09 -8.47 -16.05
N ILE A 48 -10.93 -7.29 -15.44
CA ILE A 48 -10.15 -7.09 -14.21
C ILE A 48 -10.75 -7.90 -13.07
N VAL A 49 -12.05 -7.79 -12.81
CA VAL A 49 -12.77 -8.53 -11.77
C VAL A 49 -12.60 -10.03 -11.96
N ARG A 50 -12.77 -10.54 -13.19
CA ARG A 50 -12.56 -11.95 -13.50
C ARG A 50 -11.12 -12.39 -13.18
N LYS A 51 -10.12 -11.63 -13.62
CA LYS A 51 -8.71 -11.92 -13.32
C LYS A 51 -8.40 -11.93 -11.83
N LEU A 52 -9.04 -11.05 -11.04
CA LEU A 52 -8.90 -11.02 -9.59
C LEU A 52 -9.50 -12.28 -8.95
N LYS A 53 -10.73 -12.66 -9.33
CA LYS A 53 -11.39 -13.87 -8.84
C LYS A 53 -10.62 -15.15 -9.19
N ASP A 54 -10.13 -15.23 -10.42
CA ASP A 54 -9.37 -16.39 -10.92
C ASP A 54 -7.91 -16.39 -10.45
N SER A 55 -7.49 -15.40 -9.64
CA SER A 55 -6.10 -15.21 -9.18
C SER A 55 -5.07 -15.02 -10.31
N THR A 56 -5.51 -14.65 -11.52
CA THR A 56 -4.66 -14.46 -12.71
C THR A 56 -4.28 -13.00 -12.96
N TYR A 57 -4.70 -12.08 -12.08
CA TYR A 57 -4.32 -10.69 -12.16
C TYR A 57 -2.80 -10.51 -12.02
N GLN A 58 -2.21 -9.82 -12.99
CA GLN A 58 -0.80 -9.46 -13.04
C GLN A 58 -0.67 -7.94 -12.97
N PRO A 59 -0.09 -7.39 -11.89
CA PRO A 59 0.22 -5.97 -11.79
C PRO A 59 1.21 -5.54 -12.87
N GLN A 60 1.11 -4.28 -13.30
CA GLN A 60 2.13 -3.69 -14.17
C GLN A 60 3.36 -3.29 -13.35
N PRO A 61 4.55 -3.25 -13.97
CA PRO A 61 5.73 -2.64 -13.38
C PRO A 61 5.46 -1.19 -12.94
N VAL A 62 6.04 -0.77 -11.84
CA VAL A 62 5.88 0.61 -11.34
C VAL A 62 6.81 1.57 -12.11
N LYS A 63 6.34 2.79 -12.38
CA LYS A 63 7.14 3.84 -13.02
C LYS A 63 8.09 4.45 -12.01
N ARG A 64 9.39 4.42 -12.29
CA ARG A 64 10.39 5.06 -11.45
C ARG A 64 10.42 6.57 -11.67
N VAL A 65 10.44 7.32 -10.58
CA VAL A 65 10.70 8.77 -10.59
C VAL A 65 11.75 9.07 -9.54
N GLU A 66 12.76 9.85 -9.91
CA GLU A 66 13.77 10.35 -8.98
C GLU A 66 13.44 11.79 -8.60
N ILE A 67 13.27 12.03 -7.30
CA ILE A 67 13.00 13.36 -6.75
C ILE A 67 14.22 13.77 -5.92
N PRO A 68 14.85 14.91 -6.20
CA PRO A 68 15.97 15.40 -5.38
C PRO A 68 15.49 15.69 -3.95
N LYS A 69 16.27 15.26 -2.95
CA LYS A 69 16.03 15.63 -1.54
C LYS A 69 16.59 17.02 -1.27
N ALA A 70 15.95 17.75 -0.35
CA ALA A 70 16.40 19.09 0.06
C ALA A 70 17.82 19.11 0.68
N ASN A 71 18.26 17.99 1.25
CA ASN A 71 19.56 17.83 1.93
C ASN A 71 20.61 17.07 1.09
N GLY A 72 20.37 16.90 -0.21
CA GLY A 72 21.24 16.12 -1.10
C GLY A 72 20.82 14.64 -1.20
N GLY A 73 21.11 14.04 -2.37
CA GLY A 73 20.66 12.69 -2.73
C GLY A 73 19.31 12.65 -3.45
N VAL A 74 18.90 11.46 -3.88
CA VAL A 74 17.67 11.23 -4.64
C VAL A 74 16.70 10.32 -3.88
N ARG A 75 15.42 10.70 -3.84
CA ARG A 75 14.32 9.84 -3.44
C ARG A 75 13.80 9.14 -4.69
N ARG A 76 13.99 7.82 -4.74
CA ARG A 76 13.39 6.98 -5.78
C ARG A 76 11.95 6.67 -5.37
N LEU A 77 10.99 6.96 -6.25
CA LEU A 77 9.59 6.61 -6.10
C LEU A 77 9.18 5.63 -7.18
N GLY A 78 8.34 4.65 -6.81
CA GLY A 78 7.61 3.81 -7.74
C GLY A 78 6.17 4.28 -7.84
N ILE A 79 5.70 4.59 -9.04
CA ILE A 79 4.34 5.02 -9.33
C ILE A 79 3.61 3.86 -10.04
N PRO A 80 2.72 3.12 -9.36
CA PRO A 80 1.91 2.10 -10.01
C PRO A 80 0.95 2.72 -11.02
N THR A 81 0.47 1.91 -11.97
CA THR A 81 -0.60 2.35 -12.89
C THR A 81 -1.86 2.73 -12.13
N VAL A 82 -2.69 3.60 -12.71
CA VAL A 82 -3.94 4.03 -12.04
C VAL A 82 -4.84 2.82 -11.77
N ARG A 83 -4.91 1.87 -12.72
CA ARG A 83 -5.64 0.60 -12.57
C ARG A 83 -5.12 -0.21 -11.38
N ASP A 84 -3.81 -0.38 -11.27
CA ASP A 84 -3.20 -1.10 -10.15
C ASP A 84 -3.46 -0.41 -8.81
N ARG A 85 -3.48 0.94 -8.78
CA ARG A 85 -3.84 1.70 -7.58
C ARG A 85 -5.29 1.46 -7.15
N VAL A 86 -6.22 1.32 -8.10
CA VAL A 86 -7.62 0.99 -7.78
C VAL A 86 -7.71 -0.40 -7.15
N VAL A 87 -7.03 -1.39 -7.73
CA VAL A 87 -7.01 -2.75 -7.17
C VAL A 87 -6.38 -2.78 -5.78
N GLN A 88 -5.24 -2.09 -5.60
CA GLN A 88 -4.58 -1.94 -4.30
C GLN A 88 -5.51 -1.30 -3.27
N GLN A 89 -6.20 -0.21 -3.64
CA GLN A 89 -7.12 0.49 -2.77
C GLN A 89 -8.35 -0.35 -2.42
N ALA A 90 -8.89 -1.12 -3.37
CA ALA A 90 -10.01 -2.03 -3.16
C ALA A 90 -9.66 -3.17 -2.19
N ILE A 91 -8.46 -3.74 -2.31
CA ILE A 91 -7.93 -4.72 -1.35
C ILE A 91 -7.79 -4.08 0.03
N LEU A 92 -7.15 -2.91 0.11
CA LEU A 92 -6.91 -2.20 1.35
C LEU A 92 -8.20 -1.95 2.15
N GLN A 93 -9.26 -1.49 1.48
CA GLN A 93 -10.57 -1.24 2.12
C GLN A 93 -11.18 -2.48 2.79
N VAL A 94 -10.84 -3.68 2.32
CA VAL A 94 -11.34 -4.95 2.85
C VAL A 94 -10.45 -5.49 3.97
N ILE A 95 -9.13 -5.33 3.86
CA ILE A 95 -8.17 -5.90 4.80
C ILE A 95 -7.86 -4.99 5.99
N ASP A 96 -7.93 -3.66 5.82
CA ASP A 96 -7.67 -2.70 6.90
C ASP A 96 -8.52 -2.95 8.14
N PRO A 97 -9.85 -3.14 8.05
CA PRO A 97 -10.68 -3.39 9.23
C PRO A 97 -10.36 -4.72 9.94
N ILE A 98 -9.63 -5.62 9.29
CA ILE A 98 -9.21 -6.91 9.85
C ILE A 98 -7.88 -6.72 10.60
N ILE A 99 -6.96 -5.94 10.05
CA ILE A 99 -5.60 -5.79 10.58
C ILE A 99 -5.51 -4.64 11.61
N ASP A 100 -6.15 -3.51 11.35
CA ASP A 100 -6.01 -2.28 12.16
C ASP A 100 -6.27 -2.48 13.67
N PRO A 101 -7.27 -3.27 14.10
CA PRO A 101 -7.51 -3.52 15.52
C PRO A 101 -6.36 -4.20 16.26
N HIS A 102 -5.43 -4.84 15.54
CA HIS A 102 -4.28 -5.51 16.13
C HIS A 102 -3.04 -4.59 16.24
N PHE A 103 -3.10 -3.37 15.70
CA PHE A 103 -2.02 -2.41 15.88
C PHE A 103 -2.02 -1.79 17.27
N SER A 104 -0.81 -1.55 17.79
CA SER A 104 -0.59 -0.80 19.02
C SER A 104 -1.37 0.51 19.03
N GLU A 105 -1.90 0.88 20.19
CA GLU A 105 -2.60 2.15 20.39
C GLU A 105 -1.68 3.37 20.21
N TYR A 106 -0.36 3.16 20.36
CA TYR A 106 0.69 4.15 20.14
C TYR A 106 1.21 4.19 18.70
N SER A 107 0.58 3.45 17.78
CA SER A 107 0.83 3.56 16.34
C SER A 107 -0.13 4.56 15.72
N TYR A 108 0.40 5.68 15.22
CA TYR A 108 -0.39 6.81 14.69
C TYR A 108 -0.26 7.05 13.19
N GLY A 109 0.78 6.51 12.55
CA GLY A 109 1.02 6.74 11.12
C GLY A 109 0.05 5.95 10.25
N PHE A 110 -0.43 6.56 9.16
CA PHE A 110 -1.25 5.91 8.11
C PHE A 110 -2.43 5.07 8.64
N ARG A 111 -3.04 5.47 9.76
CA ARG A 111 -4.20 4.78 10.34
C ARG A 111 -5.43 5.67 10.32
N LYS A 112 -6.57 5.08 9.99
CA LYS A 112 -7.85 5.82 9.96
C LYS A 112 -8.18 6.31 11.36
N GLY A 113 -8.40 7.62 11.50
CA GLY A 113 -8.73 8.24 12.79
C GLY A 113 -7.53 8.44 13.73
N ARG A 114 -6.30 8.16 13.26
CA ARG A 114 -5.06 8.50 13.96
C ARG A 114 -4.32 9.62 13.23
N ASN A 115 -3.64 10.50 13.95
CA ASN A 115 -2.85 11.58 13.35
C ASN A 115 -1.62 11.96 14.19
N ALA A 116 -0.74 12.78 13.61
CA ALA A 116 0.50 13.21 14.26
C ALA A 116 0.27 14.05 15.53
N HIS A 117 -0.83 14.79 15.62
CA HIS A 117 -1.14 15.58 16.82
C HIS A 117 -1.41 14.68 18.03
N GLN A 118 -2.14 13.58 17.85
CA GLN A 118 -2.35 12.61 18.93
C GLN A 118 -1.04 11.97 19.40
N ALA A 119 -0.09 11.71 18.49
CA ALA A 119 1.23 11.22 18.85
C ALA A 119 1.99 12.23 19.72
N ILE A 120 1.90 13.52 19.36
CA ILE A 120 2.51 14.62 20.13
C ILE A 120 1.87 14.74 21.52
N GLU A 121 0.54 14.66 21.62
CA GLU A 121 -0.19 14.71 22.90
C GLU A 121 0.28 13.61 23.87
N HIS A 122 0.48 12.38 23.37
CA HIS A 122 1.01 11.29 24.20
C HIS A 122 2.45 11.54 24.65
N VAL A 123 3.31 12.08 23.77
CA VAL A 123 4.69 12.45 24.14
C VAL A 123 4.71 13.54 25.21
N ILE A 124 3.80 14.52 25.13
CA ILE A 124 3.64 15.54 26.16
C ILE A 124 3.20 14.90 27.49
N GLY A 125 2.25 13.96 27.47
CA GLY A 125 1.84 13.22 28.66
C GLY A 125 3.00 12.49 29.34
N TYR A 126 3.80 11.74 28.59
CA TYR A 126 5.01 11.09 29.13
C TYR A 126 6.00 12.10 29.72
N TYR A 127 6.17 13.25 29.07
CA TYR A 127 6.98 14.32 29.62
C TYR A 127 6.41 14.78 30.97
N GLU A 128 5.12 15.07 31.08
CA GLU A 128 4.48 15.49 32.33
C GLU A 128 4.62 14.45 33.46
N GLU A 129 4.57 13.16 33.13
CA GLU A 129 4.80 12.05 34.06
C GLU A 129 6.27 11.90 34.53
N GLY A 130 7.20 12.64 33.92
CA GLY A 130 8.60 12.68 34.33
C GLY A 130 9.58 11.93 33.42
N TYR A 131 9.10 11.37 32.29
CA TYR A 131 9.97 10.76 31.29
C TYR A 131 10.65 11.87 30.46
N ARG A 132 11.89 12.23 30.82
CA ARG A 132 12.65 13.34 30.19
C ARG A 132 13.62 12.91 29.10
N VAL A 133 13.83 11.61 28.92
CA VAL A 133 14.79 11.05 27.95
C VAL A 133 14.02 10.41 26.82
N VAL A 134 14.33 10.84 25.59
CA VAL A 134 13.78 10.26 24.36
C VAL A 134 14.84 9.39 23.71
N VAL A 135 14.47 8.17 23.36
CA VAL A 135 15.28 7.29 22.51
C VAL A 135 14.72 7.41 21.09
N ASP A 136 15.45 8.11 20.23
CA ASP A 136 15.09 8.26 18.82
C ASP A 136 15.65 7.07 18.01
N CYS A 137 14.74 6.26 17.48
CA CYS A 137 15.04 5.09 16.68
C CYS A 137 14.51 5.30 15.26
N ASP A 138 15.39 5.63 14.31
CA ASP A 138 15.05 5.72 12.89
C ASP A 138 15.49 4.48 12.11
N LEU A 139 14.58 3.94 11.30
CA LEU A 139 14.85 2.83 10.39
C LEU A 139 15.24 3.38 9.01
N LYS A 140 16.55 3.52 8.78
CA LYS A 140 17.07 3.90 7.47
C LYS A 140 16.64 2.92 6.38
N ASN A 141 16.14 3.45 5.27
CA ASN A 141 15.80 2.68 4.07
C ASN A 141 14.89 1.47 4.36
N TYR A 142 13.93 1.62 5.28
CA TYR A 142 13.06 0.52 5.70
C TYR A 142 12.45 -0.20 4.49
N PHE A 143 11.79 0.55 3.59
CA PHE A 143 11.18 -0.03 2.40
C PHE A 143 12.18 -0.80 1.53
N ASP A 144 13.42 -0.35 1.38
CA ASP A 144 14.43 -1.06 0.58
C ASP A 144 14.92 -2.37 1.22
N THR A 145 14.67 -2.56 2.52
CA THR A 145 15.25 -3.64 3.35
C THR A 145 14.20 -4.57 3.98
N ILE A 146 12.91 -4.39 3.69
CA ILE A 146 11.85 -5.26 4.21
C ILE A 146 12.07 -6.68 3.70
N ASN A 147 12.22 -7.61 4.65
CA ASN A 147 12.17 -9.04 4.35
C ASN A 147 10.73 -9.45 3.98
N HIS A 148 10.51 -9.76 2.71
CA HIS A 148 9.20 -10.16 2.17
C HIS A 148 8.63 -11.43 2.83
N GLN A 149 9.47 -12.35 3.31
CA GLN A 149 8.99 -13.55 4.00
C GLN A 149 8.43 -13.24 5.39
N ILE A 150 9.02 -12.27 6.10
CA ILE A 150 8.49 -11.83 7.40
C ILE A 150 7.18 -11.08 7.21
N LEU A 151 7.12 -10.14 6.25
CA LEU A 151 5.87 -9.46 5.90
C LEU A 151 4.78 -10.47 5.51
N ARG A 152 5.18 -11.54 4.80
CA ARG A 152 4.29 -12.63 4.45
C ARG A 152 3.73 -13.37 5.64
N ASN A 153 4.59 -13.85 6.52
CA ASN A 153 4.15 -14.62 7.68
C ASN A 153 3.19 -13.79 8.54
N ASN A 154 3.48 -12.49 8.70
CA ASN A 154 2.64 -11.61 9.50
C ASN A 154 1.29 -11.34 8.83
N LEU A 155 1.24 -11.21 7.51
CA LEU A 155 -0.03 -11.04 6.79
C LEU A 155 -0.87 -12.33 6.80
N GLU A 156 -0.22 -13.48 6.63
CA GLU A 156 -0.88 -14.81 6.65
C GLU A 156 -1.46 -15.15 8.04
N TYR A 157 -0.95 -14.53 9.10
CA TYR A 157 -1.50 -14.65 10.45
C TYR A 157 -2.91 -14.05 10.55
N TYR A 158 -3.16 -12.90 9.93
CA TYR A 158 -4.45 -12.19 10.00
C TYR A 158 -5.37 -12.49 8.81
N ILE A 159 -4.83 -12.82 7.64
CA ILE A 159 -5.57 -13.05 6.40
C ILE A 159 -5.35 -14.47 5.91
N HIS A 160 -6.42 -15.26 5.84
CA HIS A 160 -6.36 -16.64 5.35
C HIS A 160 -6.82 -16.81 3.89
N ASP A 161 -7.31 -15.75 3.25
CA ASP A 161 -7.74 -15.79 1.85
C ASP A 161 -6.52 -15.86 0.91
N LYS A 162 -6.26 -17.06 0.38
CA LYS A 162 -5.12 -17.36 -0.49
C LYS A 162 -5.13 -16.56 -1.79
N VAL A 163 -6.30 -16.16 -2.28
CA VAL A 163 -6.43 -15.37 -3.52
C VAL A 163 -5.89 -13.97 -3.27
N ILE A 164 -6.32 -13.33 -2.18
CA ILE A 164 -5.83 -12.00 -1.79
C ILE A 164 -4.33 -12.04 -1.52
N LEU A 165 -3.85 -12.99 -0.72
CA LEU A 165 -2.42 -13.12 -0.40
C LEU A 165 -1.56 -13.24 -1.66
N ARG A 166 -2.01 -14.03 -2.64
CA ARG A 166 -1.33 -14.20 -3.93
C ARG A 166 -1.30 -12.90 -4.74
N ILE A 167 -2.40 -12.14 -4.77
CA ILE A 167 -2.43 -10.84 -5.47
C ILE A 167 -1.50 -9.84 -4.80
N ILE A 168 -1.50 -9.78 -3.47
CA ILE A 168 -0.58 -8.93 -2.70
C ILE A 168 0.89 -9.31 -3.00
N TRP A 169 1.21 -10.60 -3.13
CA TRP A 169 2.53 -11.05 -3.58
C TRP A 169 2.88 -10.68 -4.99
N ASN A 170 1.92 -10.74 -5.91
CA ASN A 170 2.17 -10.25 -7.25
C ASN A 170 2.50 -8.75 -7.24
N PHE A 171 1.88 -7.95 -6.37
CA PHE A 171 2.23 -6.53 -6.21
C PHE A 171 3.59 -6.29 -5.57
N LEU A 172 3.99 -7.10 -4.58
CA LEU A 172 5.34 -6.99 -4.01
C LEU A 172 6.43 -7.47 -4.98
N LYS A 173 6.09 -8.41 -5.87
CA LYS A 173 7.01 -8.93 -6.90
C LYS A 173 7.04 -8.11 -8.18
N SER A 174 6.02 -7.32 -8.46
CA SER A 174 5.99 -6.43 -9.63
C SER A 174 7.00 -5.30 -9.43
N GLY A 175 8.27 -5.64 -9.64
CA GLY A 175 9.43 -4.74 -9.58
C GLY A 175 9.53 -3.82 -10.81
N LEU A 176 10.58 -3.01 -10.81
CA LEU A 176 10.89 -2.03 -11.85
C LEU A 176 11.18 -2.67 -13.21
N LEU A 177 10.90 -1.94 -14.29
CA LEU A 177 11.58 -2.12 -15.57
C LEU A 177 12.81 -1.19 -15.62
N TRP A 178 14.02 -1.74 -15.47
CA TRP A 178 15.27 -1.20 -16.02
C TRP A 178 16.23 -2.36 -16.32
N ASP A 179 16.88 -2.30 -17.49
CA ASP A 179 18.02 -3.11 -17.95
C ASP A 179 18.19 -4.50 -17.31
N ARG A 180 17.51 -5.52 -17.86
CA ARG A 180 17.84 -6.97 -17.81
C ARG A 180 18.41 -7.58 -16.51
N THR A 181 18.23 -6.93 -15.36
CA THR A 181 18.57 -7.45 -14.04
C THR A 181 17.35 -7.24 -13.14
N PRO A 182 16.68 -8.32 -12.68
CA PRO A 182 15.59 -8.20 -11.74
C PRO A 182 16.13 -7.82 -10.36
N GLU A 183 16.33 -6.54 -10.11
CA GLU A 183 16.55 -6.02 -8.76
C GLU A 183 15.18 -5.87 -8.07
N PHE A 184 14.96 -6.70 -7.03
CA PHE A 184 13.78 -6.64 -6.17
C PHE A 184 13.87 -5.41 -5.28
N PHE A 185 13.16 -4.35 -5.63
CA PHE A 185 13.00 -3.17 -4.79
C PHE A 185 11.57 -3.14 -4.21
N PRO A 186 11.39 -3.11 -2.88
CA PRO A 186 10.08 -2.99 -2.28
C PRO A 186 9.65 -1.52 -2.31
N PHE A 187 8.72 -1.18 -3.21
CA PHE A 187 8.22 0.18 -3.33
C PHE A 187 7.09 0.47 -2.35
N PRO A 188 6.89 1.74 -1.99
CA PRO A 188 5.65 2.20 -1.39
C PRO A 188 4.50 2.12 -2.41
N SER A 189 4.04 0.90 -2.70
CA SER A 189 2.67 0.70 -3.18
C SER A 189 1.71 1.20 -2.10
N ILE A 190 0.48 1.55 -2.47
CA ILE A 190 -0.53 1.94 -1.47
C ILE A 190 -0.67 0.83 -0.41
N LEU A 191 -0.56 -0.43 -0.84
CA LEU A 191 -0.48 -1.58 0.06
C LEU A 191 0.81 -1.59 0.89
N GLY A 192 1.98 -1.27 0.33
CA GLY A 192 3.25 -1.24 1.07
C GLY A 192 3.31 -0.15 2.14
N GLN A 193 2.72 1.03 1.91
CA GLN A 193 2.67 2.12 2.89
C GLN A 193 1.71 1.83 4.05
N GLU A 194 0.64 1.08 3.80
CA GLU A 194 -0.44 0.82 4.77
C GLU A 194 -0.23 -0.53 5.48
N LEU A 195 0.26 -1.57 4.78
CA LEU A 195 0.76 -2.83 5.36
C LEU A 195 2.09 -2.66 6.13
N PHE A 196 2.70 -1.48 6.04
CA PHE A 196 3.95 -1.10 6.71
C PHE A 196 3.96 -1.43 8.22
N PHE A 197 2.79 -1.45 8.86
CA PHE A 197 2.68 -1.61 10.31
C PHE A 197 2.58 -3.05 10.82
N ILE A 198 2.45 -4.07 9.96
CA ILE A 198 2.41 -5.48 10.42
C ILE A 198 3.78 -5.96 10.97
N ARG A 199 4.75 -5.07 11.20
CA ARG A 199 6.05 -5.40 11.78
C ARG A 199 6.49 -4.47 12.92
N LEU A 200 5.69 -3.45 13.27
CA LEU A 200 6.02 -2.51 14.35
C LEU A 200 5.00 -2.51 15.50
N SER A 201 4.05 -3.45 15.50
CA SER A 201 3.18 -3.77 16.62
C SER A 201 3.65 -5.03 17.33
#